data_AF-A0A9E2RI07-F1
#
_entry.id   AF-A0A9E2RI07-F1
#
_cell.length_a   1.000
_cell.length_b   1.000
_cell.length_c   1.000
_cell.angle_alpha   90.00
_cell.angle_beta   90.00
_cell.angle_gamma   90.00
#
_symmetry.space_group_name_H-M   'P 1'
#
loop_
_entity.id
_entity.type
_entity.pdbx_description
1 polymer ?
#
loop_
_entity_poly.entity_id
_entity_poly.type
_entity_poly.pdbx_seq_one_letter_code
_entity_poly.pdbx_strand_id
1 'polypeptide(L)'
;MKTWQRSLLAACALLALFGGVAYAQAPGAPPVEFPYTGNRTAVWIVAQLHILFAGFILGAPIFVVISEWLGYRKQDPRYDRLAKEVTKVTVILYSMTALTGGLFIFVLLATYPQFTTWLINHFYLVFAVIYPLLFISETILLYMYFYTWDAWKGEKKARHIALGVLLNLIGTITLFVIDGPTSFMNTPVKAEGI
;
A
#
# COMPACT_ATOMS: atom_id res chain seq x y z
N MET A 1 -7.43 5.34 -44.44
CA MET A 1 -8.22 6.10 -43.44
C MET A 1 -8.98 7.20 -44.14
N LYS A 2 -10.30 7.29 -43.94
CA LYS A 2 -11.13 8.35 -44.55
C LYS A 2 -10.74 9.72 -43.98
N THR A 3 -10.85 10.78 -44.77
CA THR A 3 -10.47 12.16 -44.38
C THR A 3 -11.11 12.61 -43.06
N TRP A 4 -12.37 12.24 -42.82
CA TRP A 4 -13.07 12.52 -41.57
C TRP A 4 -12.46 11.86 -40.32
N GLN A 5 -11.85 10.67 -40.46
CA GLN A 5 -11.15 10.01 -39.35
C GLN A 5 -9.86 10.74 -38.96
N ARG A 6 -9.16 11.34 -39.94
CA ARG A 6 -7.95 12.15 -39.69
C ARG A 6 -8.31 13.46 -38.99
N SER A 7 -9.41 14.09 -39.39
CA SER A 7 -9.92 15.30 -38.75
C SER A 7 -10.38 15.05 -37.31
N LEU A 8 -11.03 13.93 -37.04
CA LEU A 8 -11.41 13.52 -35.69
C LEU A 8 -10.20 13.26 -34.79
N LEU A 9 -9.19 12.54 -35.30
CA LEU A 9 -7.97 12.28 -34.54
C LEU A 9 -7.19 13.57 -34.24
N ALA A 10 -7.13 14.49 -35.21
CA ALA A 10 -6.52 15.81 -35.01
C ALA A 10 -7.29 16.64 -33.97
N ALA A 11 -8.63 16.64 -34.01
CA ALA A 11 -9.46 17.33 -33.03
C ALA A 11 -9.30 16.75 -31.61
N CYS A 12 -9.26 15.42 -31.48
CA CYS A 12 -9.00 14.77 -30.19
C CYS A 12 -7.58 15.04 -29.67
N ALA A 13 -6.57 15.05 -30.54
CA ALA A 13 -5.20 15.38 -30.18
C ALA A 13 -5.08 16.84 -29.73
N LEU A 14 -5.75 17.77 -30.42
CA LEU A 14 -5.84 19.18 -30.03
C LEU A 14 -6.56 19.34 -28.70
N LEU A 15 -7.70 18.68 -28.49
CA LEU A 15 -8.42 18.71 -27.21
C LEU A 15 -7.59 18.13 -26.06
N ALA A 16 -6.82 17.06 -26.30
CA ALA A 16 -5.93 16.49 -25.30
C ALA A 16 -4.75 17.43 -24.98
N LEU A 17 -4.15 18.06 -25.99
CA LEU A 17 -3.06 19.02 -25.82
C LEU A 17 -3.53 20.29 -25.10
N PHE A 18 -4.59 20.92 -25.58
CA PHE A 18 -5.12 22.16 -24.99
C PHE A 18 -5.83 21.91 -23.65
N GLY A 19 -6.50 20.77 -23.48
CA GLY A 19 -7.09 20.38 -22.20
C GLY A 19 -6.03 20.13 -21.12
N GLY A 20 -4.91 19.49 -21.47
CA GLY A 20 -3.79 19.29 -20.56
C GLY A 20 -3.11 20.61 -20.15
N VAL A 21 -2.92 21.52 -21.10
CA VAL A 21 -2.35 22.86 -20.84
C VAL A 21 -3.30 23.72 -20.00
N ALA A 22 -4.60 23.69 -20.28
CA ALA A 22 -5.60 24.41 -19.48
C ALA A 22 -5.69 23.89 -18.04
N TYR A 23 -5.59 22.57 -17.85
CA TYR A 23 -5.55 21.97 -16.51
C TYR A 23 -4.26 22.34 -15.76
N ALA A 24 -3.12 22.39 -16.44
CA ALA A 24 -1.83 22.79 -15.85
C ALA A 24 -1.77 24.28 -15.45
N GLN A 25 -2.65 25.12 -16.01
CA GLN A 25 -2.75 26.56 -15.72
C GLN A 25 -3.82 26.89 -14.67
N ALA A 26 -4.61 25.90 -14.23
CA ALA A 26 -5.57 26.11 -13.16
C ALA A 26 -4.82 26.46 -11.85
N PRO A 27 -5.24 27.49 -11.10
CA PRO A 27 -4.71 27.74 -9.77
C PRO A 27 -4.86 26.46 -8.94
N GLY A 28 -3.79 26.07 -8.23
CA GLY A 28 -3.86 24.90 -7.35
C GLY A 28 -5.04 25.05 -6.39
N ALA A 29 -5.85 23.99 -6.26
CA ALA A 29 -7.00 24.02 -5.37
C ALA A 29 -6.54 24.45 -3.97
N PRO A 30 -7.24 25.40 -3.32
CA PRO A 30 -6.89 25.81 -1.96
C PRO A 30 -6.98 24.58 -1.05
N PRO A 31 -6.10 24.46 -0.04
CA PRO A 31 -6.18 23.37 0.91
C PRO A 31 -7.58 23.28 1.52
N VAL A 32 -8.10 22.06 1.62
CA VAL A 32 -9.38 21.80 2.29
C VAL A 32 -9.17 22.02 3.78
N GLU A 33 -10.04 22.81 4.40
CA GLU A 33 -10.06 23.02 5.84
C GLU A 33 -11.20 22.26 6.50
N PHE A 34 -10.88 21.47 7.54
CA PHE A 34 -11.89 20.79 8.35
C PHE A 34 -12.42 21.72 9.45
N PRO A 35 -13.70 22.14 9.40
CA PRO A 35 -14.21 23.24 10.21
C PRO A 35 -14.33 22.94 11.71
N TYR A 36 -14.44 21.67 12.10
CA TYR A 36 -14.68 21.29 13.50
C TYR A 36 -13.41 20.93 14.28
N THR A 37 -12.52 20.13 13.68
CA THR A 37 -11.37 19.53 14.39
C THR A 37 -10.02 20.01 13.86
N GLY A 38 -10.01 20.75 12.74
CA GLY A 38 -8.81 21.19 12.04
C GLY A 38 -8.11 20.05 11.27
N ASN A 39 -7.26 20.46 10.32
CA ASN A 39 -6.60 19.54 9.39
C ASN A 39 -5.70 18.50 10.08
N ARG A 40 -4.98 18.92 11.13
CA ARG A 40 -4.10 18.04 11.91
C ARG A 40 -4.87 16.86 12.53
N THR A 41 -6.01 17.14 13.14
CA THR A 41 -6.82 16.10 13.81
C THR A 41 -7.44 15.15 12.80
N ALA A 42 -7.94 15.67 11.67
CA ALA A 42 -8.48 14.84 10.60
C ALA A 42 -7.42 13.88 10.03
N VAL A 43 -6.22 14.40 9.73
CA VAL A 43 -5.08 13.57 9.27
C VAL A 43 -4.70 12.52 10.33
N TRP A 44 -4.62 12.90 11.61
CA TRP A 44 -4.30 11.97 12.69
C TRP A 44 -5.30 10.82 12.81
N ILE A 45 -6.62 11.09 12.76
CA ILE A 45 -7.65 10.06 12.84
C ILE A 45 -7.49 9.03 11.72
N VAL A 46 -7.32 9.51 10.47
CA VAL A 46 -7.22 8.64 9.30
C VAL A 46 -5.90 7.87 9.29
N ALA A 47 -4.79 8.53 9.64
CA ALA A 47 -3.48 7.90 9.77
C ALA A 47 -3.49 6.79 10.85
N GLN A 48 -4.08 7.08 12.02
CA GLN A 48 -4.16 6.13 13.12
C GLN A 48 -4.98 4.90 12.73
N LEU A 49 -6.13 5.09 12.07
CA LEU A 49 -6.95 4.00 11.56
C LEU A 49 -6.14 3.10 10.59
N HIS A 50 -5.41 3.72 9.66
CA HIS A 50 -4.58 3.00 8.71
C HIS A 50 -3.47 2.17 9.40
N ILE A 51 -2.75 2.78 10.34
CA ILE A 51 -1.64 2.11 11.07
C ILE A 51 -2.16 0.95 11.93
N LEU A 52 -3.34 1.07 12.55
CA LEU A 52 -3.91 -0.02 13.35
C LEU A 52 -4.17 -1.27 12.50
N PHE A 53 -4.67 -1.10 11.27
CA PHE A 53 -4.83 -2.23 10.36
C PHE A 53 -3.49 -2.72 9.78
N ALA A 54 -2.59 -1.81 9.42
CA ALA A 54 -1.26 -2.14 8.90
C ALA A 54 -0.46 -3.00 9.91
N GLY A 55 -0.47 -2.62 11.19
CA GLY A 55 0.16 -3.40 12.26
C GLY A 55 -0.43 -4.80 12.41
N PHE A 56 -1.75 -4.94 12.28
CA PHE A 56 -2.40 -6.26 12.30
C PHE A 56 -1.94 -7.14 11.13
N ILE A 57 -1.88 -6.60 9.91
CA ILE A 57 -1.51 -7.36 8.71
C ILE A 57 -0.04 -7.70 8.65
N LEU A 58 0.83 -6.96 9.33
CA LEU A 58 2.22 -7.37 9.47
C LEU A 58 2.37 -8.47 10.54
N GLY A 59 1.61 -8.37 11.64
CA GLY A 59 1.69 -9.36 12.72
C GLY A 59 0.99 -10.69 12.43
N ALA A 60 -0.17 -10.67 11.78
CA ALA A 60 -1.00 -11.86 11.57
C ALA A 60 -0.33 -12.92 10.66
N PRO A 61 0.33 -12.58 9.54
CA PRO A 61 1.06 -13.54 8.71
C PRO A 61 2.22 -14.22 9.44
N ILE A 62 2.91 -13.52 10.35
CA ILE A 62 3.95 -14.13 11.20
C ILE A 62 3.31 -15.22 12.06
N PHE A 63 2.22 -14.88 12.74
CA PHE A 63 1.47 -15.83 13.57
C PHE A 63 0.94 -17.03 12.76
N VAL A 64 0.41 -16.77 11.56
CA VAL A 64 -0.11 -17.79 10.66
C VAL A 64 0.99 -18.76 10.23
N VAL A 65 2.16 -18.27 9.83
CA VAL A 65 3.29 -19.12 9.39
C VAL A 65 3.82 -19.96 10.56
N ILE A 66 3.94 -19.40 11.76
CA ILE A 66 4.33 -20.15 12.96
C ILE A 66 3.31 -21.24 13.27
N SER A 67 2.02 -20.91 13.21
CA SER A 67 0.93 -21.85 13.46
C SER A 67 0.90 -22.97 12.41
N GLU A 68 1.11 -22.63 11.14
CA GLU A 68 1.18 -23.60 10.05
C GLU A 68 2.39 -24.54 10.21
N TRP A 69 3.57 -23.99 10.52
CA TRP A 69 4.77 -24.78 10.78
C TRP A 69 4.60 -25.72 11.97
N LEU A 70 3.95 -25.25 13.04
CA LEU A 70 3.64 -26.06 14.21
C LEU A 70 2.66 -27.19 13.87
N GLY A 71 1.62 -26.91 13.09
CA GLY A 71 0.67 -27.90 12.58
C GLY A 71 1.35 -28.97 11.73
N TYR A 72 2.28 -28.55 10.85
CA TYR A 72 3.07 -29.47 10.03
C TYR A 72 4.02 -30.34 10.87
N ARG A 73 4.74 -29.76 11.84
CA ARG A 73 5.71 -30.50 12.67
C ARG A 73 5.04 -31.44 13.66
N LYS A 74 3.94 -31.01 14.30
CA LYS A 74 3.23 -31.81 15.31
C LYS A 74 2.15 -32.72 14.72
N GLN A 75 1.88 -32.62 13.42
CA GLN A 75 0.79 -33.32 12.74
C GLN A 75 -0.58 -33.09 13.42
N ASP A 76 -0.77 -31.90 14.01
CA ASP A 76 -2.01 -31.53 14.69
C ASP A 76 -2.86 -30.62 13.78
N PRO A 77 -4.02 -31.09 13.30
CA PRO A 77 -4.88 -30.35 12.39
C PRO A 77 -5.52 -29.10 13.01
N ARG A 78 -5.50 -28.95 14.35
CA ARG A 78 -6.08 -27.77 15.02
C ARG A 78 -5.28 -26.50 14.70
N TYR A 79 -3.95 -26.59 14.69
CA TYR A 79 -3.09 -25.45 14.34
C TYR A 79 -3.21 -25.08 12.86
N ASP A 80 -3.35 -26.08 11.98
CA ASP A 80 -3.57 -25.82 10.55
C ASP A 80 -4.92 -25.13 10.29
N ARG A 81 -5.98 -25.59 10.97
CA ARG A 81 -7.29 -24.93 10.90
C ARG A 81 -7.23 -23.50 11.42
N LEU A 82 -6.58 -23.27 12.56
CA LEU A 82 -6.41 -21.93 13.12
C LEU A 82 -5.67 -21.01 12.14
N ALA A 83 -4.55 -21.47 11.57
CA ALA A 83 -3.78 -20.72 10.60
C ALA A 83 -4.63 -20.36 9.35
N LYS A 84 -5.45 -21.31 8.86
CA LYS A 84 -6.35 -21.07 7.72
C LYS A 84 -7.41 -20.02 8.02
N GLU A 85 -8.07 -20.09 9.18
CA GLU A 85 -9.09 -19.11 9.56
C GLU A 85 -8.51 -17.71 9.75
N VAL A 86 -7.34 -17.60 10.40
CA VAL A 86 -6.66 -16.30 10.54
C VAL A 86 -6.22 -15.74 9.18
N THR A 87 -5.79 -16.59 8.24
CA THR A 87 -5.46 -16.16 6.87
C THR A 87 -6.67 -15.56 6.16
N LYS A 88 -7.87 -16.15 6.27
CA LYS A 88 -9.10 -15.57 5.70
C LYS A 88 -9.36 -14.16 6.21
N VAL A 89 -9.26 -13.97 7.52
CA VAL A 89 -9.44 -12.66 8.17
C VAL A 89 -8.36 -11.68 7.70
N THR A 90 -7.12 -12.15 7.57
CA THR A 90 -5.97 -11.35 7.11
C THR A 90 -6.19 -10.81 5.70
N VAL A 91 -6.69 -11.62 4.76
CA VAL A 91 -6.99 -11.19 3.38
C VAL A 91 -8.06 -10.10 3.34
N ILE A 92 -9.10 -10.21 4.17
CA ILE A 92 -10.16 -9.19 4.27
C ILE A 92 -9.58 -7.87 4.82
N LEU A 93 -8.79 -7.95 5.90
CA LEU A 93 -8.18 -6.76 6.51
C LEU A 93 -7.11 -6.13 5.61
N TYR A 94 -6.39 -6.93 4.83
CA TYR A 94 -5.44 -6.44 3.81
C TYR A 94 -6.11 -5.45 2.86
N SER A 95 -7.30 -5.81 2.36
CA SER A 95 -8.09 -4.94 1.49
C SER A 95 -8.53 -3.65 2.20
N MET A 96 -8.97 -3.75 3.46
CA MET A 96 -9.33 -2.58 4.28
C MET A 96 -8.14 -1.64 4.52
N THR A 97 -6.94 -2.18 4.63
CA THR A 97 -5.71 -1.39 4.82
C THR A 97 -5.32 -0.64 3.56
N ALA A 98 -5.47 -1.27 2.40
CA ALA A 98 -5.27 -0.60 1.12
C ALA A 98 -6.25 0.59 0.96
N LEU A 99 -7.52 0.39 1.30
CA LEU A 99 -8.54 1.43 1.23
C LEU A 99 -8.27 2.60 2.18
N THR A 100 -7.95 2.29 3.44
CA THR A 100 -7.65 3.32 4.46
C THR A 100 -6.32 4.03 4.18
N GLY A 101 -5.34 3.35 3.59
CA GLY A 101 -4.07 3.96 3.16
C GLY A 101 -4.24 4.89 1.97
N GLY A 102 -5.05 4.48 0.98
CA GLY A 102 -5.47 5.37 -0.11
C GLY A 102 -6.19 6.61 0.43
N LEU A 103 -7.16 6.40 1.33
CA LEU A 103 -7.87 7.50 1.99
C LEU A 103 -6.90 8.45 2.72
N PHE A 104 -5.92 7.91 3.43
CA PHE A 104 -4.90 8.72 4.13
C PHE A 104 -4.13 9.63 3.17
N ILE A 105 -3.67 9.12 2.03
CA ILE A 105 -2.96 9.92 1.02
C ILE A 105 -3.87 11.01 0.43
N PHE A 106 -5.13 10.68 0.12
CA PHE A 106 -6.08 11.67 -0.39
C PHE A 106 -6.36 12.78 0.62
N VAL A 107 -6.51 12.45 1.90
CA VAL A 107 -6.71 13.44 2.97
C VAL A 107 -5.47 14.31 3.15
N LEU A 108 -4.26 13.75 3.07
CA LEU A 108 -3.01 14.51 3.09
C LEU A 108 -2.88 15.47 1.90
N LEU A 109 -3.19 15.01 0.68
CA LEU A 109 -3.19 15.86 -0.51
C LEU A 109 -4.23 16.98 -0.41
N ALA A 110 -5.41 16.70 0.14
CA ALA A 110 -6.47 17.70 0.32
C ALA A 110 -6.10 18.76 1.37
N THR A 111 -5.53 18.35 2.50
CA THR A 111 -5.25 19.25 3.64
C THR A 111 -3.89 19.92 3.62
N TYR A 112 -2.88 19.24 3.06
CA TYR A 112 -1.48 19.67 3.00
C TYR A 112 -0.87 19.39 1.61
N PRO A 113 -1.41 19.98 0.52
CA PRO A 113 -1.01 19.68 -0.85
C PRO A 113 0.48 19.98 -1.11
N GLN A 114 0.95 21.16 -0.73
CA GLN A 114 2.33 21.59 -0.96
C GLN A 114 3.35 20.65 -0.28
N PHE A 115 3.10 20.30 0.98
CA PHE A 115 3.95 19.38 1.72
C PHE A 115 3.92 17.97 1.11
N THR A 116 2.74 17.44 0.82
CA THR A 116 2.58 16.08 0.31
C THR A 116 3.25 15.93 -1.06
N THR A 117 3.05 16.89 -1.97
CA THR A 117 3.71 16.89 -3.28
C THR A 117 5.23 17.04 -3.14
N TRP A 118 5.71 17.90 -2.25
CA TRP A 118 7.14 18.02 -1.97
C TRP A 118 7.75 16.71 -1.47
N LEU A 119 7.10 16.04 -0.51
CA LEU A 119 7.57 14.79 0.08
C LEU A 119 7.62 13.67 -0.97
N ILE A 120 6.57 13.53 -1.78
CA ILE A 120 6.52 12.56 -2.87
C ILE A 120 7.64 12.81 -3.88
N ASN A 121 7.88 14.07 -4.26
CA ASN A 121 8.94 14.41 -5.21
C ASN A 121 10.34 14.19 -4.63
N HIS A 122 10.55 14.48 -3.34
CA HIS A 122 11.83 14.25 -2.68
C HIS A 122 12.17 12.76 -2.61
N PHE A 123 11.19 11.92 -2.28
CA PHE A 123 11.31 10.46 -2.24
C PHE A 123 10.66 9.79 -3.46
N TYR A 124 10.82 10.39 -4.64
CA TYR A 124 10.12 9.93 -5.86
C TYR A 124 10.33 8.45 -6.15
N LEU A 125 11.57 7.99 -6.06
CA LEU A 125 11.90 6.58 -6.30
C LEU A 125 11.16 5.64 -5.33
N VAL A 126 11.06 6.03 -4.06
CA VAL A 126 10.37 5.25 -3.03
C VAL A 126 8.87 5.21 -3.30
N PHE A 127 8.22 6.36 -3.45
CA PHE A 127 6.76 6.44 -3.59
C PHE A 127 6.24 6.00 -4.97
N ALA A 128 6.96 6.27 -6.05
CA ALA A 128 6.51 5.98 -7.41
C ALA A 128 6.89 4.57 -7.89
N VAL A 129 7.97 3.98 -7.35
CA VAL A 129 8.51 2.72 -7.88
C VAL A 129 8.61 1.63 -6.82
N ILE A 130 9.45 1.83 -5.79
CA ILE A 130 9.74 0.75 -4.81
C ILE A 130 8.49 0.34 -4.04
N TYR A 131 7.80 1.31 -3.43
CA TYR A 131 6.67 1.02 -2.56
C TYR A 131 5.51 0.35 -3.32
N PRO A 132 5.06 0.86 -4.49
CA PRO A 132 4.04 0.16 -5.28
C PRO A 132 4.46 -1.26 -5.71
N LEU A 133 5.74 -1.45 -6.10
CA LEU A 133 6.23 -2.77 -6.51
C LEU A 133 6.21 -3.77 -5.35
N LEU A 134 6.66 -3.35 -4.16
CA LEU A 134 6.61 -4.18 -2.96
C LEU A 134 5.18 -4.50 -2.56
N PHE A 135 4.28 -3.51 -2.58
CA PHE A 135 2.87 -3.69 -2.25
C PHE A 135 2.15 -4.64 -3.23
N ILE A 136 2.43 -4.54 -4.53
CA ILE A 136 1.90 -5.47 -5.54
C ILE A 136 2.46 -6.88 -5.29
N SER A 137 3.76 -6.99 -5.01
CA SER A 137 4.41 -8.27 -4.72
C SER A 137 3.82 -8.94 -3.48
N GLU A 138 3.60 -8.17 -2.42
CA GLU A 138 2.96 -8.61 -1.18
C GLU A 138 1.53 -9.10 -1.44
N THR A 139 0.76 -8.34 -2.24
CA THR A 139 -0.59 -8.72 -2.64
C THR A 139 -0.59 -10.05 -3.38
N ILE A 140 0.28 -10.21 -4.38
CA ILE A 140 0.40 -11.46 -5.15
C ILE A 140 0.75 -12.63 -4.23
N LEU A 141 1.73 -12.46 -3.34
CA LEU A 141 2.16 -13.51 -2.41
C LEU A 141 1.05 -13.89 -1.42
N LEU A 142 0.34 -12.91 -0.86
CA LEU A 142 -0.76 -13.15 0.08
C LEU A 142 -1.91 -13.92 -0.57
N TYR A 143 -2.35 -13.50 -1.76
CA TYR A 143 -3.42 -14.20 -2.46
C TYR A 143 -2.96 -15.57 -2.97
N MET A 144 -1.71 -15.71 -3.42
CA MET A 144 -1.15 -17.01 -3.78
C MET A 144 -1.14 -17.93 -2.56
N TYR A 145 -0.72 -17.46 -1.40
CA TYR A 145 -0.74 -18.19 -0.14
C TYR A 145 -2.18 -18.60 0.25
N PHE A 146 -3.13 -17.68 0.14
CA PHE A 146 -4.54 -17.98 0.42
C PHE A 146 -5.13 -19.06 -0.51
N TYR A 147 -4.94 -18.93 -1.82
CA TYR A 147 -5.55 -19.84 -2.80
C TYR A 147 -4.83 -21.19 -2.92
N THR A 148 -3.52 -21.24 -2.65
CA THR A 148 -2.75 -22.50 -2.70
C THR A 148 -2.93 -23.37 -1.46
N TRP A 149 -3.63 -22.89 -0.42
CA TRP A 149 -3.83 -23.61 0.85
C TRP A 149 -4.38 -25.02 0.68
N ASP A 150 -5.40 -25.20 -0.16
CA ASP A 150 -6.01 -26.51 -0.40
C ASP A 150 -5.25 -27.35 -1.44
N ALA A 151 -4.49 -26.71 -2.34
CA ALA A 151 -3.72 -27.36 -3.39
C ALA A 151 -2.36 -27.91 -2.91
N TRP A 152 -1.75 -27.27 -1.91
CA TRP A 152 -0.40 -27.61 -1.42
C TRP A 152 -0.44 -28.33 -0.06
N LYS A 153 -1.27 -29.37 0.05
CA LYS A 153 -1.29 -30.28 1.20
C LYS A 153 -0.26 -31.41 1.06
N GLY A 154 0.07 -32.06 2.19
CA GLY A 154 1.00 -33.20 2.23
C GLY A 154 2.46 -32.78 1.99
N GLU A 155 3.14 -33.44 1.06
CA GLU A 155 4.57 -33.21 0.75
C GLU A 155 4.87 -31.78 0.28
N LYS A 156 3.87 -31.08 -0.29
CA LYS A 156 4.01 -29.70 -0.78
C LYS A 156 3.83 -28.64 0.32
N LYS A 157 3.49 -29.04 1.55
CA LYS A 157 3.22 -28.11 2.67
C LYS A 157 4.43 -27.25 3.02
N ALA A 158 5.65 -27.79 2.89
CA ALA A 158 6.88 -27.02 3.09
C ALA A 158 7.01 -25.83 2.11
N ARG A 159 6.52 -25.98 0.87
CA ARG A 159 6.51 -24.88 -0.12
C ARG A 159 5.50 -23.79 0.26
N HIS A 160 4.37 -24.19 0.85
CA HIS A 160 3.37 -23.25 1.34
C HIS A 160 3.91 -22.42 2.52
N ILE A 161 4.58 -23.07 3.48
CA ILE A 161 5.25 -22.39 4.58
C ILE A 161 6.34 -21.44 4.05
N ALA A 162 7.16 -21.87 3.09
CA ALA A 162 8.18 -21.02 2.47
C ALA A 162 7.57 -19.79 1.78
N LEU A 163 6.42 -19.93 1.13
CA LEU A 163 5.67 -18.83 0.54
C LEU A 163 5.21 -17.82 1.61
N GLY A 164 4.72 -18.32 2.75
CA GLY A 164 4.37 -17.48 3.90
C GLY A 164 5.58 -16.77 4.53
N VAL A 165 6.75 -17.41 4.59
CA VAL A 165 8.00 -16.76 5.04
C VAL A 165 8.41 -15.66 4.07
N LEU A 166 8.32 -15.92 2.76
CA LEU A 166 8.62 -14.92 1.73
C LEU A 166 7.67 -13.72 1.82
N LEU A 167 6.37 -13.96 2.06
CA LEU A 167 5.39 -12.90 2.32
C LEU A 167 5.82 -12.02 3.50
N ASN A 168 6.20 -12.61 4.64
CA ASN A 168 6.66 -11.87 5.81
C ASN A 168 7.94 -11.06 5.54
N LEU A 169 8.86 -11.60 4.75
CA LEU A 169 10.08 -10.90 4.36
C LEU A 169 9.75 -9.65 3.53
N ILE A 170 8.88 -9.79 2.51
CA ILE A 170 8.45 -8.66 1.67
C ILE A 170 7.71 -7.63 2.52
N GLY A 171 6.77 -8.04 3.37
CA GLY A 171 6.04 -7.11 4.26
C GLY A 171 6.97 -6.35 5.22
N THR A 172 8.01 -7.00 5.75
CA THR A 172 9.02 -6.35 6.61
C THR A 172 9.85 -5.33 5.82
N ILE A 173 10.22 -5.65 4.57
CA ILE A 173 10.92 -4.71 3.69
C ILE A 173 10.01 -3.52 3.35
N THR A 174 8.72 -3.75 3.07
CA THR A 174 7.74 -2.68 2.84
C THR A 174 7.67 -1.71 4.04
N LEU A 175 7.61 -2.25 5.26
CA LEU A 175 7.63 -1.45 6.49
C LEU A 175 8.91 -0.61 6.59
N PHE A 176 10.07 -1.23 6.41
CA PHE A 176 11.36 -0.52 6.49
C PHE A 176 11.46 0.62 5.47
N VAL A 177 10.97 0.40 4.25
CA VAL A 177 10.99 1.39 3.17
C VAL A 177 10.12 2.60 3.50
N ILE A 178 8.92 2.41 4.07
CA ILE A 178 8.01 3.52 4.39
C ILE A 178 8.37 4.24 5.69
N ASP A 179 9.05 3.54 6.62
CA ASP A 179 9.60 4.15 7.83
C ASP A 179 10.75 5.11 7.53
N GLY A 180 11.43 4.97 6.38
CA GLY A 180 12.49 5.88 5.93
C GLY A 180 12.04 7.35 5.82
N PRO A 181 11.08 7.70 4.93
CA PRO A 181 10.53 9.05 4.85
C PRO A 181 9.97 9.57 6.17
N THR A 182 9.31 8.71 6.96
CA THR A 182 8.76 9.07 8.28
C THR A 182 9.87 9.41 9.28
N SER A 183 10.96 8.66 9.27
CA SER A 183 12.13 8.93 10.12
C SER A 183 12.82 10.23 9.71
N PHE A 184 12.93 10.49 8.41
CA PHE A 184 13.45 11.76 7.89
C PHE A 184 12.61 12.97 8.34
N MET A 185 11.28 12.84 8.40
CA MET A 185 10.42 13.91 8.92
C MET A 185 10.66 14.23 10.40
N ASN A 186 11.07 13.23 11.20
CA ASN A 186 11.37 13.43 12.62
C ASN A 186 12.76 14.02 12.87
N THR A 187 13.75 13.64 12.07
CA THR A 187 15.13 14.12 12.17
C THR A 187 15.69 14.43 10.78
N PRO A 188 15.36 15.60 10.20
CA PRO A 188 15.88 15.96 8.90
C PRO A 188 17.40 16.16 9.01
N VAL A 189 18.15 15.55 8.09
CA VAL A 189 19.59 15.83 7.95
C VAL A 189 19.78 17.30 7.59
N LYS A 190 20.70 17.98 8.27
CA LYS A 190 21.09 19.34 7.88
C LYS A 190 21.54 19.31 6.43
N ALA A 191 20.91 20.14 5.59
CA ALA A 191 21.44 20.40 4.27
C ALA A 191 22.84 21.02 4.44
N GLU A 192 23.87 20.42 3.85
CA GLU A 192 25.18 21.07 3.77
C GLU A 192 25.00 22.41 3.05
N GLY A 193 25.11 23.52 3.79
CA GLY A 193 24.90 24.87 3.26
C GLY A 193 24.07 25.83 4.11
N ILE A 194 23.60 25.43 5.31
CA ILE A 194 23.08 26.34 6.35
C ILE A 194 23.73 26.03 7.70
#